data_AF-A0A251UAZ5-F1
#
_entry.id   AF-A0A251UAZ5-F1
#
_cell.length_a   1.000
_cell.length_b   1.000
_cell.length_c   1.000
_cell.angle_alpha   90.00
_cell.angle_beta   90.00
_cell.angle_gamma   90.00
#
_symmetry.space_group_name_H-M   'P 1'
#
loop_
_entity.id
_entity.type
_entity.pdbx_description
1 polymer ?
#
loop_
_entity_poly.entity_id
_entity_poly.type
_entity_poly.pdbx_seq_one_letter_code
_entity_poly.pdbx_strand_id
1 'polypeptide(L)'
;MLGLRRFETIMFKLEVLDHKAREKAGVITPTFGAPIPVLLTFDAAVELRPSILSIKYGVFQSIYNYWKEKRERWQKPVLRRLQPPPPVNDTNPYNVFRPREKAHILHTRRMQRTENNVQSFEKLRQVRRNLEQAKSLLEALIKREEKKREVIDSEVAL
;
A
#
# COMPACT_ATOMS: atom_id res chain seq x y z
N MET A 1 -24.94 4.03 -10.03
CA MET A 1 -23.97 4.85 -9.28
C MET A 1 -22.73 4.02 -8.96
N LEU A 2 -21.54 4.61 -8.99
CA LEU A 2 -20.31 3.95 -8.57
C LEU A 2 -20.27 3.89 -7.04
N GLY A 3 -20.10 2.71 -6.45
CA GLY A 3 -20.03 2.57 -4.98
C GLY A 3 -18.77 3.22 -4.38
N LEU A 4 -18.85 3.72 -3.14
CA LEU A 4 -17.78 4.45 -2.46
C LEU A 4 -16.45 3.66 -2.43
N ARG A 5 -16.50 2.37 -2.06
CA ARG A 5 -15.32 1.49 -2.01
C ARG A 5 -14.65 1.34 -3.39
N ARG A 6 -15.45 1.28 -4.46
CA ARG A 6 -14.93 1.20 -5.83
C ARG A 6 -14.22 2.52 -6.16
N PHE A 7 -14.88 3.66 -5.95
CA PHE A 7 -14.29 4.98 -6.18
C PHE A 7 -12.95 5.16 -5.45
N GLU A 8 -12.89 4.83 -4.15
CA GLU A 8 -11.65 4.93 -3.37
C GLU A 8 -10.54 4.02 -3.91
N THR A 9 -10.89 2.82 -4.39
CA THR A 9 -9.93 1.89 -5.01
C THR A 9 -9.35 2.49 -6.29
N ILE A 10 -10.15 3.16 -7.12
CA ILE A 10 -9.68 3.85 -8.32
C ILE A 10 -8.70 4.94 -7.95
N MET A 11 -9.09 5.81 -7.01
CA MET A 11 -8.26 6.91 -6.53
C MET A 11 -6.91 6.39 -6.02
N PHE A 12 -6.93 5.33 -5.21
CA PHE A 12 -5.72 4.71 -4.70
C PHE A 12 -4.81 4.20 -5.83
N LYS A 13 -5.39 3.55 -6.85
CA LYS A 13 -4.63 3.01 -7.98
C LYS A 13 -4.01 4.12 -8.82
N LEU A 14 -4.73 5.22 -9.07
CA LEU A 14 -4.19 6.39 -9.76
C LEU A 14 -2.99 6.98 -9.00
N GLU A 15 -3.07 7.13 -7.68
CA GLU A 15 -1.96 7.61 -6.85
C GLU A 15 -0.73 6.69 -6.93
N VAL A 16 -0.94 5.37 -6.89
CA VAL A 16 0.15 4.38 -7.00
C VAL A 16 0.81 4.42 -8.38
N LEU A 17 0.02 4.57 -9.45
CA LEU A 17 0.55 4.66 -10.81
C LEU A 17 1.34 5.95 -11.02
N ASP A 18 0.83 7.09 -10.54
CA ASP A 18 1.54 8.36 -10.58
C ASP A 18 2.83 8.32 -9.75
N HIS A 19 2.79 7.70 -8.58
CA HIS A 19 3.99 7.49 -7.79
C HIS A 19 5.04 6.67 -8.54
N LYS A 20 4.65 5.56 -9.18
CA LYS A 20 5.56 4.77 -10.01
C LYS A 20 6.10 5.55 -11.21
N ALA A 21 5.28 6.41 -11.83
CA ALA A 21 5.74 7.28 -12.91
C ALA A 21 6.80 8.28 -12.42
N ARG A 22 6.60 8.86 -11.23
CA ARG A 22 7.59 9.73 -10.56
C ARG A 22 8.89 9.02 -10.21
N GLU A 23 8.81 7.82 -9.64
CA GLU A 23 9.99 6.99 -9.35
C GLU A 23 10.81 6.72 -10.62
N LYS A 24 10.15 6.33 -11.72
CA LYS A 24 10.81 6.10 -13.02
C LYS A 24 11.46 7.36 -13.59
N ALA A 25 10.86 8.53 -13.37
CA ALA A 25 11.40 9.81 -13.81
C ALA A 25 12.51 10.35 -12.90
N GLY A 26 12.94 9.60 -11.87
CA GLY A 26 13.93 10.04 -10.89
C GLY A 26 13.41 11.10 -9.91
N VAL A 27 12.10 11.34 -9.88
CA VAL A 27 11.43 12.30 -8.99
C VAL A 27 11.06 11.59 -7.69
N ILE A 28 12.06 11.12 -6.96
CA ILE A 28 11.94 10.52 -5.63
C ILE A 28 12.07 11.65 -4.60
N THR A 29 11.12 12.57 -4.55
CA THR A 29 11.23 13.70 -3.61
C THR A 29 10.57 13.37 -2.26
N PRO A 30 11.34 13.35 -1.15
CA PRO A 30 10.80 13.39 0.20
C PRO A 30 10.77 14.85 0.68
N THR A 31 10.24 15.78 -0.10
CA THR A 31 10.33 17.20 0.24
C THR A 31 9.00 17.70 0.75
N PHE A 32 8.93 17.77 2.08
CA PHE A 32 8.09 18.75 2.75
C PHE A 32 8.20 20.11 2.03
N GLY A 33 7.11 20.55 1.41
CA GLY A 33 6.99 21.90 0.83
C GLY A 33 7.32 22.06 -0.66
N ALA A 34 7.81 21.04 -1.37
CA ALA A 34 7.99 21.13 -2.82
C ALA A 34 6.70 20.72 -3.57
N PRO A 35 6.38 21.36 -4.72
CA PRO A 35 5.28 20.91 -5.56
C PRO A 35 5.59 19.49 -6.09
N ILE A 36 4.62 18.58 -5.95
CA ILE A 36 4.67 17.21 -6.44
C ILE A 36 3.99 17.19 -7.82
N PRO A 37 4.75 17.13 -8.93
CA PRO A 37 4.18 17.13 -10.26
C PRO A 37 3.37 15.85 -10.50
N VAL A 38 2.26 15.96 -11.22
CA VAL A 38 1.48 14.81 -11.70
C VAL A 38 2.09 14.37 -13.03
N LEU A 39 2.66 13.17 -13.06
CA LEU A 39 3.33 12.62 -14.26
C LEU A 39 2.49 11.56 -14.97
N LEU A 40 1.45 11.04 -14.32
CA LEU A 40 0.56 10.06 -14.93
C LEU A 40 -0.26 10.69 -16.07
N THR A 41 0.00 10.28 -17.30
CA THR A 41 -0.81 10.63 -18.47
C THR A 41 -2.11 9.83 -18.49
N PHE A 42 -3.12 10.36 -19.18
CA PHE A 42 -4.40 9.67 -19.29
C PHE A 42 -4.29 8.35 -20.05
N ASP A 43 -3.55 8.32 -21.15
CA ASP A 43 -3.37 7.12 -21.98
C ASP A 43 -2.73 5.98 -21.16
N ALA A 44 -1.67 6.30 -20.41
CA ALA A 44 -1.02 5.33 -19.51
C ALA A 44 -1.97 4.82 -18.40
N ALA A 45 -2.88 5.67 -17.92
CA ALA A 45 -3.88 5.27 -16.94
C ALA A 45 -4.97 4.37 -17.56
N VAL A 46 -5.34 4.64 -18.82
CA VAL A 46 -6.38 3.88 -19.56
C VAL A 46 -5.89 2.50 -19.97
N GLU A 47 -4.63 2.35 -20.37
CA GLU A 47 -4.06 1.04 -20.73
C GLU A 47 -4.18 0.02 -19.58
N LEU A 48 -4.10 0.51 -18.34
CA LEU A 48 -4.22 -0.32 -17.15
C LEU A 48 -5.68 -0.43 -16.65
N ARG A 49 -6.64 0.32 -17.21
CA ARG A 49 -8.06 0.29 -16.82
C ARG A 49 -8.70 -1.12 -16.82
N PRO A 50 -8.48 -1.99 -17.84
CA PRO A 50 -9.13 -3.30 -17.90
C PRO A 50 -8.72 -4.22 -16.74
N SER A 51 -7.45 -4.16 -16.33
CA SER A 51 -6.92 -4.98 -15.23
C SER A 51 -7.30 -4.46 -13.85
N ILE A 52 -7.61 -3.16 -13.74
CA ILE A 52 -7.79 -2.52 -12.44
C ILE A 52 -9.26 -2.58 -11.98
N LEU A 53 -10.27 -2.37 -12.86
CA LEU A 53 -11.60 -1.92 -12.37
C LEU A 53 -12.86 -2.35 -13.13
N SER A 54 -12.80 -2.81 -14.38
CA SER A 54 -14.00 -3.09 -15.21
C SER A 54 -15.05 -1.95 -15.17
N ILE A 55 -14.62 -0.70 -15.45
CA ILE A 55 -15.46 0.50 -15.42
C ILE A 55 -15.64 1.08 -16.83
N LYS A 56 -16.83 1.61 -17.11
CA LYS A 56 -17.13 2.35 -18.35
C LYS A 56 -16.15 3.49 -18.59
N TYR A 57 -15.68 3.63 -19.81
CA TYR A 57 -14.63 4.59 -20.17
C TYR A 57 -14.94 6.03 -19.75
N GLY A 58 -16.14 6.55 -20.04
CA GLY A 58 -16.51 7.93 -19.69
C GLY A 58 -16.53 8.20 -18.17
N VAL A 59 -16.87 7.18 -17.37
CA VAL A 59 -16.81 7.29 -15.90
C VAL A 59 -15.35 7.35 -15.45
N PHE A 60 -14.48 6.53 -16.02
CA PHE A 60 -13.05 6.55 -15.71
C PHE A 60 -12.40 7.89 -16.10
N GLN A 61 -12.72 8.43 -17.28
CA GLN A 61 -12.27 9.75 -17.73
C GLN A 61 -12.63 10.84 -16.71
N SER A 62 -13.88 10.86 -16.27
CA SER A 62 -14.37 11.84 -15.31
C SER A 62 -13.62 11.76 -13.98
N ILE A 63 -13.34 10.54 -13.51
CA ILE A 63 -12.60 10.31 -12.27
C ILE A 63 -11.14 10.70 -12.40
N TYR A 64 -10.49 10.38 -13.53
CA TYR A 64 -9.13 10.80 -13.81
C TYR A 64 -9.00 12.32 -13.84
N ASN A 65 -9.90 13.01 -14.54
CA ASN A 65 -9.90 14.48 -14.61
C ASN A 65 -10.05 15.10 -13.21
N TYR A 66 -11.03 14.61 -12.43
CA TYR A 66 -11.22 15.03 -11.05
C TYR A 66 -9.96 14.80 -10.20
N TRP A 67 -9.37 13.62 -10.29
CA TRP A 67 -8.17 13.26 -9.54
C TRP A 67 -6.98 14.15 -9.92
N LYS A 68 -6.74 14.34 -11.22
CA LYS A 68 -5.63 15.15 -11.74
C LYS A 68 -5.74 16.59 -11.29
N GLU A 69 -6.88 17.23 -11.53
CA GLU A 69 -7.13 18.62 -11.13
C GLU A 69 -6.98 18.80 -9.61
N LYS A 70 -7.54 17.87 -8.83
CA LYS A 70 -7.41 17.91 -7.36
C LYS A 70 -5.97 17.70 -6.91
N ARG A 71 -5.21 16.82 -7.56
CA ARG A 71 -3.79 16.58 -7.23
C ARG A 71 -2.91 17.77 -7.59
N GLU A 72 -3.13 18.39 -8.73
CA GLU A 72 -2.42 19.59 -9.18
C GLU A 72 -2.74 20.79 -8.28
N ARG A 73 -3.99 20.95 -7.82
CA ARG A 73 -4.34 22.04 -6.90
C ARG A 73 -3.82 21.80 -5.48
N TRP A 74 -3.94 20.59 -4.96
CA TRP A 74 -3.68 20.31 -3.53
C TRP A 74 -2.21 19.96 -3.26
N GLN A 75 -1.46 19.52 -4.28
CA GLN A 75 -0.05 19.14 -4.18
C GLN A 75 0.23 18.07 -3.11
N LYS A 76 -0.79 17.29 -2.74
CA LYS A 76 -0.77 16.20 -1.76
C LYS A 76 -1.63 15.04 -2.28
N PRO A 77 -1.33 13.79 -1.90
CA PRO A 77 -2.20 12.65 -2.21
C PRO A 77 -3.65 12.94 -1.78
N VAL A 78 -4.63 12.60 -2.64
CA VAL A 78 -6.05 12.88 -2.36
C VAL A 78 -6.53 12.04 -1.17
N LEU A 79 -6.04 10.81 -1.06
CA LEU A 79 -6.40 9.91 0.02
C LEU A 79 -5.58 10.24 1.27
N ARG A 80 -6.27 10.52 2.39
CA ARG A 80 -5.63 10.85 3.67
C ARG A 80 -4.62 9.81 4.14
N ARG A 81 -4.92 8.52 3.98
CA ARG A 81 -4.01 7.42 4.35
C ARG A 81 -2.68 7.39 3.59
N LEU A 82 -2.61 8.09 2.44
CA LEU A 82 -1.40 8.20 1.62
C LEU A 82 -0.63 9.49 1.88
N GLN A 83 -1.18 10.42 2.65
CA GLN A 83 -0.50 11.67 2.96
C GLN A 83 0.64 11.41 3.96
N PRO A 84 1.79 12.07 3.80
CA PRO A 84 2.88 11.92 4.74
C PRO A 84 2.43 12.36 6.14
N PRO A 85 2.89 11.68 7.21
CA PRO A 85 2.58 12.09 8.56
C PRO A 85 3.08 13.52 8.83
N PRO A 86 2.37 14.32 9.63
CA PRO A 86 2.84 15.65 10.01
C PRO A 86 4.22 15.58 10.68
N PRO A 87 5.08 16.58 10.45
CA PRO A 87 6.42 16.56 11.01
C PRO A 87 6.33 16.79 12.52
N VAL A 88 7.32 16.29 13.27
CA VAL A 88 7.32 16.34 14.74
C VAL A 88 7.27 17.78 15.26
N ASN A 89 7.87 18.71 14.53
CA ASN A 89 8.05 20.11 14.93
C ASN A 89 6.99 21.09 14.39
N ASP A 90 5.97 20.63 13.66
CA ASP A 90 4.96 21.54 13.10
C ASP A 90 4.11 22.20 14.22
N THR A 91 3.89 23.51 14.13
CA THR A 91 3.26 24.31 15.18
C THR A 91 1.73 24.26 15.15
N ASN A 92 1.12 23.68 14.10
CA ASN A 92 -0.33 23.68 13.93
C ASN A 92 -1.06 22.84 15.02
N PRO A 93 -1.98 23.45 15.80
CA PRO A 93 -2.68 22.76 16.89
C PRO A 93 -3.62 21.63 16.41
N TYR A 94 -4.04 21.63 15.15
CA TYR A 94 -4.94 20.61 14.60
C TYR A 94 -4.21 19.34 14.12
N ASN A 95 -2.89 19.37 14.02
CA ASN A 95 -2.09 18.23 13.58
C ASN A 95 -1.66 17.40 14.81
N VAL A 96 -2.39 16.31 15.06
CA VAL A 96 -2.18 15.37 16.18
C VAL A 96 -1.53 14.06 15.72
N PHE A 97 -1.16 13.18 16.67
CA PHE A 97 -0.54 11.86 16.39
C PHE A 97 0.73 11.88 15.52
N ARG A 98 1.57 12.90 15.72
CA ARG A 98 2.88 12.97 15.06
C ARG A 98 3.73 11.77 15.47
N PRO A 99 4.38 11.07 14.53
CA PRO A 99 5.38 10.06 14.88
C PRO A 99 6.53 10.72 15.65
N ARG A 100 6.55 10.61 16.98
CA ARG A 100 7.60 11.18 17.84
C ARG A 100 8.78 10.23 18.04
N GLU A 101 8.60 8.96 17.67
CA GLU A 101 9.68 8.00 17.64
C GLU A 101 10.74 8.51 16.66
N LYS A 102 11.96 8.73 17.17
CA LYS A 102 13.09 9.07 16.32
C LYS A 102 13.26 7.90 15.37
N ALA A 103 12.99 8.12 14.07
CA ALA A 103 13.41 7.19 13.04
C ALA A 103 14.90 6.94 13.27
N HIS A 104 15.24 5.71 13.66
CA HIS A 104 16.59 5.33 14.02
C HIS A 104 17.11 6.09 15.27
N ILE A 105 16.76 5.61 16.47
CA ILE A 105 17.78 5.64 17.53
C ILE A 105 18.95 4.89 16.91
N LEU A 106 19.99 5.60 16.49
CA LEU A 106 21.26 4.98 16.12
C LEU A 106 21.56 4.03 17.26
N HIS A 107 21.48 2.72 17.00
CA HIS A 107 21.85 1.71 17.97
C HIS A 107 23.22 2.10 18.46
N THR A 108 23.28 2.68 19.66
CA THR A 108 24.55 2.97 20.27
C THR A 108 25.28 1.63 20.39
N ARG A 109 26.61 1.63 20.30
CA ARG A 109 27.41 0.39 20.50
C ARG A 109 26.98 -0.39 21.75
N ARG A 110 26.43 0.31 22.76
CA ARG A 110 25.86 -0.26 23.99
C ARG A 110 24.56 -1.04 23.75
N MET A 111 23.61 -0.53 22.97
CA MET A 111 22.38 -1.28 22.59
C MET A 111 22.67 -2.43 21.62
N GLN A 112 23.61 -2.26 20.67
CA GLN A 112 24.03 -3.34 19.77
C GLN A 112 24.60 -4.56 20.52
N ARG A 113 25.36 -4.33 21.60
CA ARG A 113 25.89 -5.40 22.46
C ARG A 113 24.81 -6.15 23.27
N THR A 114 23.68 -5.51 23.55
CA THR A 114 22.60 -6.11 24.37
C THR A 114 21.51 -6.77 23.52
N GLU A 115 21.25 -6.26 22.31
CA GLU A 115 20.18 -6.76 21.43
C GLU A 115 20.65 -7.79 20.39
N ASN A 116 21.92 -7.75 19.95
CA ASN A 116 22.49 -8.73 19.02
C ASN A 116 23.12 -9.91 19.77
N ASN A 117 22.27 -10.66 20.49
CA ASN A 117 22.65 -11.85 21.25
C ASN A 117 22.48 -13.11 20.38
N VAL A 118 23.45 -14.02 20.38
CA VAL A 118 23.35 -15.32 19.70
C VAL A 118 22.06 -16.07 20.09
N GLN A 119 21.61 -15.91 21.34
CA GLN A 119 20.35 -16.49 21.81
C GLN A 119 19.10 -15.88 21.15
N SER A 120 19.06 -14.56 20.91
CA SER A 120 17.92 -13.95 20.21
C SER A 120 17.90 -14.35 18.73
N PHE A 121 19.07 -14.49 18.11
CA PHE A 121 19.20 -15.01 16.76
C PHE A 121 18.70 -16.45 16.62
N GLU A 122 19.10 -17.37 17.51
CA GLU A 122 18.61 -18.75 17.47
C GLU A 122 17.11 -18.84 17.76
N LYS A 123 16.57 -18.01 18.67
CA LYS A 123 15.12 -17.89 18.86
C LYS A 123 14.41 -17.43 17.58
N LEU A 124 14.94 -16.45 16.85
CA LEU A 124 14.38 -16.02 15.57
C LEU A 124 14.44 -17.12 14.50
N ARG A 125 15.52 -17.92 14.46
CA ARG A 125 15.58 -19.09 13.57
C ARG A 125 14.53 -20.12 13.92
N GLN A 126 14.28 -20.37 15.20
CA GLN A 126 13.22 -21.27 15.66
C GLN A 126 11.83 -20.73 15.28
N VAL A 127 11.55 -19.45 15.53
CA VAL A 127 10.31 -18.79 15.10
C VAL A 127 10.09 -18.96 13.60
N ARG A 128 11.12 -18.73 12.78
CA ARG A 128 11.03 -18.92 11.33
C ARG A 128 10.66 -20.36 10.96
N ARG A 129 11.28 -21.37 11.57
CA ARG A 129 10.95 -22.80 11.32
C ARG A 129 9.51 -23.10 11.71
N ASN A 130 9.06 -22.61 12.88
CA ASN A 130 7.69 -22.82 13.35
C ASN A 130 6.66 -22.17 12.41
N LEU A 131 6.96 -20.98 11.88
CA LEU A 131 6.10 -20.30 10.91
C LEU A 131 6.04 -21.06 9.58
N GLU A 132 7.15 -21.63 9.10
CA GLU A 132 7.15 -22.44 7.88
C GLU A 132 6.33 -23.73 8.06
N GLN A 133 6.43 -24.37 9.23
CA GLN A 133 5.59 -25.52 9.57
C GLN A 133 4.10 -25.14 9.63
N ALA A 134 3.76 -24.03 10.29
CA ALA A 134 2.38 -23.54 10.34
C ALA A 134 1.83 -23.23 8.95
N LYS A 135 2.64 -22.60 8.09
CA LYS A 135 2.30 -22.33 6.69
C LYS A 135 2.03 -23.62 5.92
N SER A 136 2.90 -24.63 6.04
CA SER A 136 2.71 -25.93 5.38
C SER A 136 1.42 -26.62 5.82
N LEU A 137 1.08 -26.58 7.11
CA LEU A 137 -0.18 -27.11 7.63
C LEU A 137 -1.40 -26.35 7.07
N LEU A 138 -1.32 -25.02 7.00
CA LEU A 138 -2.39 -24.20 6.42
C LEU A 138 -2.59 -24.49 4.93
N GLU A 139 -1.52 -24.65 4.16
CA GLU A 139 -1.60 -25.03 2.74
C GLU A 139 -2.24 -26.41 2.55
N ALA A 140 -1.93 -27.38 3.41
CA ALA A 140 -2.56 -28.70 3.39
C ALA A 140 -4.05 -28.62 3.74
N LEU A 141 -4.43 -27.78 4.71
CA LEU A 141 -5.83 -27.54 5.07
C LEU A 141 -6.60 -26.88 3.92
N ILE A 142 -6.02 -25.87 3.26
CA ILE A 142 -6.64 -25.22 2.10
C ILE A 142 -6.93 -26.26 1.02
N LYS A 143 -5.93 -27.08 0.63
CA LYS A 143 -6.11 -28.15 -0.37
C LYS A 143 -7.18 -29.16 0.03
N ARG A 144 -7.27 -29.49 1.32
CA ARG A 144 -8.31 -30.39 1.84
C ARG A 144 -9.71 -29.79 1.68
N GLU A 145 -9.90 -28.53 2.05
CA GLU A 145 -11.21 -27.87 1.95
C GLU A 145 -11.60 -27.61 0.49
N GLU A 146 -10.64 -27.30 -0.39
CA GLU A 146 -10.87 -27.21 -1.85
C GLU A 146 -11.35 -28.56 -2.40
N LYS A 147 -10.67 -29.66 -2.06
CA LYS A 147 -11.08 -31.01 -2.50
C LYS A 147 -12.45 -31.41 -1.97
N LYS A 148 -12.75 -31.09 -0.71
CA LYS A 148 -14.06 -31.35 -0.10
C LYS A 148 -15.17 -30.59 -0.84
N ARG A 149 -14.91 -29.33 -1.20
CA ARG A 149 -15.84 -28.53 -1.99
C ARG A 149 -16.06 -29.13 -3.39
N GLU A 150 -15.01 -29.56 -4.08
CA GLU A 150 -15.13 -30.22 -5.39
C GLU A 150 -15.98 -31.49 -5.33
N VAL A 151 -15.83 -32.30 -4.27
CA VAL A 151 -16.64 -33.52 -4.07
C VAL A 151 -18.12 -33.14 -3.90
N ILE A 152 -18.43 -32.18 -3.04
CA ILE A 152 -19.81 -31.71 -2.83
C ILE A 152 -20.39 -31.13 -4.12
N ASP A 153 -19.64 -30.30 -4.85
CA ASP A 153 -20.08 -29.71 -6.12
C ASP A 153 -20.35 -30.82 -7.16
N SER A 154 -19.59 -31.92 -7.14
CA SER A 154 -19.81 -33.08 -8.01
C SER A 154 -21.02 -33.90 -7.60
N GLU A 155 -21.29 -34.06 -6.31
CA GLU A 155 -22.46 -34.76 -5.78
C GLU A 155 -23.78 -34.00 -6.05
N VAL A 156 -23.75 -32.67 -6.03
CA VAL A 156 -24.92 -31.81 -6.34
C VAL A 156 -25.20 -31.72 -7.84
N ALA A 157 -24.19 -31.95 -8.69
CA ALA A 157 -24.34 -31.93 -10.14
C ALA A 157 -24.94 -33.23 -10.72
N LEU A 158 -25.09 -34.28 -9.90
CA LEU A 158 -25.76 -35.55 -10.22
C LEU A 158 -27.21 -35.53 -9.75
#